data_AF-A0A7T8QSJ7-F1
#
_entry.id   AF-A0A7T8QSJ7-F1
#
_cell.length_a   1.000
_cell.length_b   1.000
_cell.length_c   1.000
_cell.angle_alpha   90.00
_cell.angle_beta   90.00
_cell.angle_gamma   90.00
#
_symmetry.space_group_name_H-M   'P 1'
#
loop_
_entity.id
_entity.type
_entity.pdbx_description
1 polymer ?
#
loop_
_entity_poly.entity_id
_entity_poly.type
_entity_poly.pdbx_seq_one_letter_code
_entity_poly.pdbx_strand_id
1 'polypeptide(L)' 'MRWSSEECTFAVEAYFSNRQSVVATQRAFRNRFNVAPRGPVPDRKLIVTWVTTFR' A
#
# COMPACT_ATOMS: atom_id res chain seq x y z
N MET A 1 2.03 -14.08 -3.95
CA MET A 1 3.04 -13.06 -3.58
C MET A 1 2.94 -12.82 -2.09
N ARG A 2 4.06 -12.67 -1.40
CA ARG A 2 4.10 -12.38 0.04
C ARG A 2 4.73 -11.01 0.22
N TRP A 3 3.98 -10.08 0.78
CA TRP A 3 4.46 -8.73 1.07
C TRP A 3 5.32 -8.76 2.33
N SER A 4 6.38 -7.96 2.34
CA SER A 4 7.24 -7.77 3.51
C SER A 4 6.54 -6.89 4.55
N SER A 5 7.00 -6.95 5.80
CA SER A 5 6.50 -6.05 6.83
C SER A 5 6.75 -4.58 6.49
N GLU A 6 7.86 -4.25 5.82
CA GLU A 6 8.16 -2.88 5.38
C GLU A 6 7.12 -2.40 4.34
N GLU A 7 6.79 -3.24 3.36
CA GLU A 7 5.78 -2.93 2.34
C GLU A 7 4.39 -2.72 2.97
N CYS A 8 4.02 -3.59 3.92
CA CYS A 8 2.76 -3.46 4.67
C CYS A 8 2.71 -2.15 5.47
N THR A 9 3.74 -1.85 6.27
CA THR A 9 3.81 -0.65 7.09
C THR A 9 3.74 0.61 6.22
N PHE A 10 4.51 0.66 5.15
CA PHE A 10 4.47 1.78 4.21
C PHE A 10 3.08 1.98 3.62
N ALA A 11 2.39 0.91 3.22
CA ALA A 11 1.05 1.01 2.65
C ALA A 11 0.02 1.58 3.65
N VAL A 12 0.12 1.20 4.93
CA VAL A 12 -0.75 1.72 6.00
C VAL A 12 -0.47 3.21 6.26
N GLU A 13 0.79 3.60 6.44
CA GLU A 13 1.17 5.00 6.65
C GLU A 13 0.74 5.87 5.46
N ALA A 14 1.07 5.44 4.24
CA ALA A 14 0.71 6.15 3.02
C ALA A 14 -0.81 6.26 2.84
N TYR A 15 -1.61 5.29 3.31
CA TYR A 15 -3.07 5.40 3.30
C TYR A 15 -3.56 6.55 4.16
N PHE A 16 -3.06 6.70 5.39
CA PHE A 16 -3.44 7.81 6.24
C PHE A 16 -2.91 9.16 5.71
N SER A 17 -1.66 9.23 5.26
CA SER A 17 -1.09 10.45 4.69
C SER A 17 -1.80 10.92 3.41
N ASN A 18 -2.36 10.00 2.63
CA ASN A 18 -3.11 10.30 1.40
C ASN A 18 -4.62 10.41 1.61
N ARG A 19 -5.05 10.84 2.81
CA ARG A 19 -6.48 11.06 3.13
C ARG A 19 -7.35 9.82 2.85
N GLN A 20 -6.82 8.63 3.14
CA GLN A 20 -7.52 7.35 2.98
C GLN A 20 -7.83 6.99 1.51
N SER A 21 -7.06 7.53 0.54
CA SER A 21 -7.22 7.21 -0.87
C SER A 21 -6.37 6.01 -1.28
N VAL A 22 -7.04 4.89 -1.60
CA VAL A 22 -6.40 3.65 -2.10
C VAL A 22 -5.56 3.89 -3.35
N VAL A 23 -6.08 4.67 -4.30
CA VAL A 23 -5.39 4.94 -5.58
C VAL A 23 -4.11 5.75 -5.33
N ALA A 24 -4.17 6.73 -4.44
CA ALA A 24 -3.00 7.52 -4.08
C ALA A 24 -1.95 6.66 -3.33
N THR A 25 -2.38 5.79 -2.42
CA THR A 25 -1.50 4.81 -1.76
C THR A 25 -0.80 3.90 -2.77
N GLN A 26 -1.53 3.34 -3.73
CA GLN A 26 -0.94 2.47 -4.76
C GLN A 26 0.08 3.20 -5.64
N ARG A 27 -0.18 4.48 -5.97
CA ARG A 27 0.78 5.32 -6.71
C ARG A 27 2.03 5.60 -5.88
N ALA A 28 1.87 5.96 -4.61
CA ALA A 28 2.99 6.18 -3.68
C ALA A 28 3.81 4.90 -3.48
N PHE A 29 3.15 3.75 -3.32
CA PHE A 29 3.78 2.44 -3.19
C PHE A 29 4.61 2.09 -4.42
N ARG A 30 4.04 2.26 -5.61
CA ARG A 30 4.75 2.03 -6.87
C ARG A 30 6.02 2.87 -6.97
N ASN A 31 5.95 4.15 -6.59
CA ASN A 31 7.12 5.05 -6.60
C ASN A 31 8.17 4.65 -5.55
N ARG A 32 7.73 4.30 -4.33
CA ARG A 32 8.63 3.93 -3.22
C ARG A 32 9.44 2.67 -3.50
N PHE A 33 8.81 1.65 -4.09
CA PHE A 33 9.41 0.34 -4.32
C PHE A 33 9.79 0.10 -5.79
N ASN A 34 9.80 1.16 -6.61
CA ASN A 34 10.16 1.11 -8.03
C ASN A 34 9.42 -0.01 -8.81
N VAL A 35 8.12 -0.14 -8.57
CA VAL A 35 7.31 -1.20 -9.21
C VAL A 35 7.09 -0.85 -10.69
N ALA A 36 7.58 -1.70 -11.61
CA ALA A 36 7.37 -1.54 -13.05
C ALA A 36 5.87 -1.33 -13.41
N PRO A 37 5.47 -0.68 -14.52
CA PRO A 37 4.07 -0.27 -14.77
C PRO A 37 2.98 -1.35 -14.64
N ARG A 38 3.30 -2.62 -14.94
CA ARG A 38 2.39 -3.78 -14.78
C ARG A 38 2.74 -4.67 -13.59
N GLY A 39 3.72 -4.24 -12.79
CA GLY A 39 4.11 -4.91 -11.57
C GLY A 39 2.99 -4.87 -10.52
N PRO A 40 3.00 -5.83 -9.58
CA PRO A 40 1.98 -5.96 -8.56
C PRO A 40 2.06 -4.80 -7.56
N VAL A 41 0.90 -4.31 -7.15
CA VAL A 41 0.74 -3.40 -6.00
C VAL A 41 -0.33 -3.96 -5.07
N PRO A 42 -0.32 -3.59 -3.78
CA PRO A 42 -1.39 -4.00 -2.86
C PRO A 42 -2.75 -3.59 -3.39
N ASP A 43 -3.69 -4.51 -3.44
CA ASP A 43 -5.06 -4.21 -3.85
C ASP A 43 -5.84 -3.50 -2.73
N ARG A 44 -7.04 -3.01 -3.07
CA ARG A 44 -7.90 -2.32 -2.11
C ARG A 44 -8.19 -3.17 -0.86
N LYS A 45 -8.50 -4.45 -1.04
CA LYS A 45 -8.90 -5.33 0.07
C LYS A 45 -7.73 -5.48 1.03
N LEU A 46 -6.54 -5.71 0.49
CA LEU A 46 -5.31 -5.90 1.26
C LEU A 46 -4.93 -4.65 2.05
N ILE A 47 -4.95 -3.47 1.42
CA ILE A 47 -4.67 -2.20 2.08
C ILE A 47 -5.67 -1.97 3.24
N VAL A 48 -6.96 -2.17 2.99
CA VAL A 48 -7.99 -2.02 4.04
C VAL A 48 -7.79 -3.03 5.16
N THR A 49 -7.49 -4.30 4.84
CA THR A 49 -7.21 -5.32 5.85
C THR A 49 -6.04 -4.92 6.74
N TRP A 50 -4.91 -4.48 6.17
CA TRP A 50 -3.77 -4.03 6.97
C TRP A 50 -4.12 -2.85 7.86
N VAL A 51 -4.80 -1.83 7.31
CA VAL A 51 -5.25 -0.67 8.08
C VAL A 51 -6.16 -1.10 9.25
N THR A 52 -7.02 -2.10 9.06
CA THR A 52 -7.87 -2.61 10.16
C THR A 52 -7.13 -3.49 11.15
N THR A 53 -6.09 -4.20 10.73
CA THR A 53 -5.30 -5.08 11.61
C THR A 53 -4.32 -4.31 12.48
N PHE A 54 -3.77 -3.20 11.97
CA PHE A 54 -2.79 -2.36 12.68
C PHE A 54 -3.43 -1.15 13.39
N ARG A 55 -4.76 -1.00 13.33
CA ARG A 55 -5.51 -0.01 14.13
C ARG A 55 -5.77 -0.55 15.52
#